data_AF-A0A1C3EBU9-F1
#
_entry.id   AF-A0A1C3EBU9-F1
#
_cell.length_a   1.000
_cell.length_b   1.000
_cell.length_c   1.000
_cell.angle_alpha   90.00
_cell.angle_beta   90.00
_cell.angle_gamma   90.00
#
_symmetry.space_group_name_H-M   'P 1'
#
loop_
_entity.id
_entity.type
_entity.pdbx_description
1 polymer ?
#
loop_
_entity_poly.entity_id
_entity_poly.type
_entity_poly.pdbx_seq_one_letter_code
_entity_poly.pdbx_strand_id
1 'polypeptide(L)'
;MKKLFVTGLTLLSLSLPALAHADDNSEEIRSLRQEVQMLRSDILRLEDKIYEMNKKLNSKGKSDKSDNWGCYIDDLSAGAVYGTGRTEMEAKGKTLAKCKEKGGACFSSNLQCSKAD
;
A
#
# COMPACT_ATOMS: atom_id res chain seq x y z
N MET A 1 -39.86 46.69 -40.77
CA MET A 1 -38.53 46.05 -40.71
C MET A 1 -37.80 46.39 -39.40
N LYS A 2 -38.34 46.01 -38.23
CA LYS A 2 -37.72 46.30 -36.90
C LYS A 2 -37.77 45.14 -35.90
N LYS A 3 -38.29 43.97 -36.30
CA LYS A 3 -38.46 42.80 -35.40
C LYS A 3 -37.40 41.70 -35.57
N LEU A 4 -36.42 41.89 -36.44
CA LEU A 4 -35.39 40.87 -36.74
C LEU A 4 -34.10 41.02 -35.94
N PHE A 5 -33.90 42.13 -35.21
CA PHE A 5 -32.65 42.37 -34.48
C PHE A 5 -32.65 41.87 -33.03
N VAL A 6 -33.81 41.53 -32.46
CA VAL A 6 -33.91 41.18 -31.03
C VAL A 6 -33.71 39.67 -30.79
N THR A 7 -34.00 38.82 -31.77
CA THR A 7 -33.88 37.36 -31.65
C THR A 7 -32.45 36.83 -31.86
N GLY A 8 -31.53 37.63 -32.43
CA GLY A 8 -30.14 37.23 -32.61
C GLY A 8 -29.27 37.39 -31.36
N LEU A 9 -29.63 38.28 -30.44
CA LEU A 9 -28.78 38.64 -29.30
C LEU A 9 -29.02 37.78 -28.04
N THR A 10 -30.14 37.06 -27.96
CA THR A 10 -30.50 36.22 -26.81
C THR A 10 -29.94 34.79 -26.88
N LEU A 11 -29.37 34.37 -28.01
CA LEU A 11 -28.78 33.04 -28.18
C LEU A 11 -27.28 32.97 -27.82
N LEU A 12 -26.63 34.11 -27.57
CA LEU A 12 -25.20 34.14 -27.22
C LEU A 12 -24.91 34.10 -25.70
N SER A 13 -25.94 34.24 -24.85
CA SER A 13 -25.78 34.34 -23.39
C SER A 13 -25.94 33.02 -22.62
N LEU A 14 -26.26 31.92 -23.32
CA LEU A 14 -26.51 30.61 -22.70
C LEU A 14 -25.30 29.67 -22.62
N SER A 15 -24.12 30.08 -23.11
CA SER A 15 -22.92 29.22 -23.17
C SER A 15 -21.85 29.51 -22.09
N LEU A 16 -22.03 30.51 -21.22
CA LEU A 16 -21.02 30.85 -20.21
C LEU A 16 -20.83 29.87 -19.03
N PRO A 17 -21.80 29.03 -18.59
CA PRO A 17 -21.56 28.16 -17.41
C PRO A 17 -20.67 26.93 -17.69
N ALA A 18 -20.28 26.68 -18.94
CA ALA A 18 -19.44 25.53 -19.31
C ALA A 18 -17.94 25.76 -19.03
N LEU A 19 -17.48 27.02 -18.96
CA LEU A 19 -16.06 27.33 -18.71
C LEU A 19 -15.66 27.19 -17.24
N ALA A 20 -16.60 27.35 -16.29
CA ALA A 20 -16.33 27.22 -14.86
C ALA A 20 -16.15 25.76 -14.41
N HIS A 21 -16.84 24.80 -15.04
CA HIS A 21 -16.71 23.36 -14.72
C HIS A 21 -15.46 22.71 -15.34
N ALA A 22 -14.87 23.33 -16.37
CA ALA A 22 -13.63 22.85 -16.97
C ALA A 22 -12.39 23.15 -16.10
N ASP A 23 -12.44 24.25 -15.33
CA ASP A 23 -11.34 24.70 -14.47
C ASP A 23 -11.19 23.82 -13.21
N ASP A 24 -12.32 23.49 -12.56
CA ASP A 24 -12.36 22.63 -11.36
C ASP A 24 -11.84 21.20 -11.65
N ASN A 25 -12.28 20.60 -12.75
CA ASN A 25 -11.77 19.31 -13.21
C ASN A 25 -10.28 19.35 -13.55
N SER A 26 -9.75 20.50 -13.98
CA SER A 26 -8.34 20.64 -14.35
C SER A 26 -7.41 20.60 -13.13
N GLU A 27 -7.85 21.21 -12.03
CA GLU A 27 -7.15 21.20 -10.74
C GLU A 27 -7.23 19.82 -10.08
N GLU A 28 -8.37 19.14 -10.15
CA GLU A 28 -8.52 17.75 -9.68
C GLU A 28 -7.61 16.79 -10.46
N ILE A 29 -7.59 16.89 -11.80
CA ILE A 29 -6.70 16.09 -12.64
C ILE A 29 -5.22 16.38 -12.32
N ARG A 30 -4.87 17.64 -12.02
CA ARG A 30 -3.52 18.02 -11.62
C ARG A 30 -3.13 17.42 -10.28
N SER A 31 -4.02 17.47 -9.30
CA SER A 31 -3.84 16.85 -7.98
C SER A 31 -3.64 15.34 -8.08
N LEU A 32 -4.52 14.65 -8.83
CA LEU A 32 -4.41 13.20 -9.06
C LEU A 32 -3.10 12.81 -9.74
N ARG A 33 -2.62 13.61 -10.70
CA ARG A 33 -1.31 13.38 -11.34
C ARG A 33 -0.15 13.50 -10.35
N GLN A 34 -0.21 14.48 -9.44
CA GLN A 34 0.79 14.64 -8.38
C GLN A 34 0.77 13.46 -7.41
N GLU A 35 -0.42 13.01 -7.00
CA GLU A 35 -0.58 11.85 -6.13
C GLU A 35 -0.01 10.58 -6.78
N VAL A 36 -0.32 10.32 -8.05
CA VAL A 36 0.24 9.20 -8.81
C VAL A 36 1.78 9.28 -8.89
N GLN A 37 2.34 10.48 -9.07
CA GLN A 37 3.80 10.65 -9.06
C GLN A 37 4.42 10.36 -7.69
N MET A 38 3.80 10.84 -6.60
CA MET A 38 4.25 10.55 -5.24
C MET A 38 4.20 9.06 -4.95
N LEU A 39 3.08 8.40 -5.28
CA LEU A 39 2.90 6.96 -5.10
C LEU A 39 3.94 6.16 -5.88
N ARG A 40 4.24 6.54 -7.13
CA ARG A 40 5.31 5.91 -7.93
C ARG A 40 6.68 6.07 -7.27
N SER A 41 6.98 7.25 -6.74
CA SER A 41 8.23 7.49 -6.02
C SER A 41 8.34 6.65 -4.75
N ASP A 42 7.24 6.51 -4.00
CA ASP A 42 7.22 5.69 -2.80
C ASP A 42 7.37 4.20 -3.12
N ILE A 43 6.76 3.71 -4.21
CA ILE A 43 6.97 2.33 -4.70
C ILE A 43 8.45 2.09 -4.97
N LEU A 44 9.10 2.95 -5.76
CA LEU A 44 10.53 2.81 -6.08
C LEU A 44 11.40 2.82 -4.80
N ARG A 45 11.07 3.68 -3.83
CA ARG A 45 11.80 3.74 -2.55
C ARG A 45 11.57 2.49 -1.70
N LEU A 46 10.38 1.91 -1.75
CA LEU A 46 10.08 0.65 -1.06
C LEU A 46 10.79 -0.53 -1.73
N GLU A 47 10.81 -0.59 -3.05
CA GLU A 47 11.55 -1.59 -3.83
C GLU A 47 13.05 -1.54 -3.51
N ASP A 48 13.64 -0.34 -3.46
CA ASP A 48 15.05 -0.17 -3.09
C ASP A 48 15.33 -0.64 -1.66
N LYS A 49 14.46 -0.30 -0.69
CA LYS A 49 14.58 -0.80 0.69
C LYS A 49 14.45 -2.33 0.77
N ILE A 50 13.56 -2.94 -0.01
CA ILE A 50 13.43 -4.40 -0.10
C ILE A 50 14.70 -5.00 -0.70
N TYR A 51 15.25 -4.40 -1.76
CA TYR A 51 16.50 -4.82 -2.36
C TYR A 51 17.67 -4.73 -1.37
N GLU A 52 17.80 -3.62 -0.64
CA GLU A 52 18.81 -3.48 0.41
C GLU A 52 18.63 -4.49 1.54
N MET A 53 17.39 -4.75 1.95
CA MET A 53 17.08 -5.73 2.99
C MET A 53 17.45 -7.14 2.54
N ASN A 54 17.07 -7.53 1.32
CA ASN A 54 17.45 -8.80 0.71
C ASN A 54 18.96 -8.90 0.54
N LYS A 55 19.64 -7.82 0.13
CA LYS A 55 21.09 -7.77 0.04
C LYS A 55 21.73 -7.95 1.41
N LYS A 56 21.22 -7.33 2.47
CA LYS A 56 21.70 -7.49 3.86
C LYS A 56 21.44 -8.90 4.40
N LEU A 57 20.32 -9.53 4.05
CA LEU A 57 20.03 -10.93 4.37
C LEU A 57 21.01 -11.87 3.65
N ASN A 58 21.22 -11.66 2.35
CA ASN A 58 22.12 -12.47 1.54
C ASN A 58 23.60 -12.22 1.86
N SER A 59 23.98 -11.00 2.25
CA SER A 59 25.36 -10.66 2.67
C SER A 59 25.67 -11.11 4.08
N LYS A 60 24.66 -11.37 4.92
CA LYS A 60 24.82 -12.12 6.17
C LYS A 60 25.01 -13.63 5.93
N GLY A 61 24.80 -14.09 4.70
CA GLY A 61 25.06 -15.46 4.25
C GLY A 61 26.54 -15.77 4.01
N LYS A 62 27.38 -15.63 5.04
CA LYS A 62 28.62 -16.42 5.27
C LYS A 62 28.95 -16.48 6.77
N SER A 63 27.95 -16.58 7.62
CA SER A 63 28.13 -16.89 9.04
C SER A 63 27.04 -17.88 9.42
N ASP A 64 27.49 -19.09 9.75
CA ASP A 64 26.83 -20.18 10.49
C ASP A 64 25.30 -20.25 10.47
N LYS A 65 24.79 -21.45 10.09
CA LYS A 65 23.46 -21.99 10.41
C LYS A 65 22.76 -21.14 11.46
N SER A 66 21.93 -20.19 11.03
CA SER A 66 21.21 -19.41 12.02
C SER A 66 20.15 -20.35 12.59
N ASP A 67 20.36 -20.84 13.82
CA ASP A 67 19.38 -21.60 14.58
C ASP A 67 18.06 -20.81 14.81
N ASN A 68 17.93 -19.61 14.25
CA ASN A 68 16.79 -18.76 14.41
C ASN A 68 15.71 -19.08 13.39
N TRP A 69 14.53 -19.42 13.91
CA TRP A 69 13.30 -19.59 13.17
C TRP A 69 12.50 -18.29 13.17
N GLY A 70 11.94 -17.95 12.02
CA GLY A 70 10.98 -16.87 11.86
C GLY A 70 9.64 -17.42 11.42
N CYS A 71 8.55 -16.98 12.03
CA CYS A 71 7.22 -17.46 11.72
C CYS A 71 6.24 -16.28 11.56
N TYR A 72 5.44 -16.33 10.49
CA TYR A 72 4.50 -15.29 10.08
C TYR A 72 3.08 -15.86 10.00
N ILE A 73 2.09 -15.04 10.35
CA ILE A 73 0.70 -15.31 10.07
C ILE A 73 0.02 -14.02 9.63
N ASP A 74 -0.82 -14.16 8.60
CA ASP A 74 -1.68 -13.09 8.14
C ASP A 74 -3.11 -13.39 8.57
N ASP A 75 -3.68 -12.47 9.34
CA ASP A 75 -5.03 -12.56 9.86
C ASP A 75 -5.70 -11.21 9.65
N LEU A 76 -6.88 -11.21 9.02
CA LEU A 76 -7.58 -9.96 8.68
C LEU A 76 -7.96 -9.12 9.91
N SER A 77 -8.14 -9.76 11.07
CA SER A 77 -8.55 -9.09 12.31
C SER A 77 -7.37 -8.60 13.16
N ALA A 78 -6.26 -9.35 13.23
CA ALA A 78 -5.03 -8.91 13.91
C ALA A 78 -4.05 -8.13 13.02
N GLY A 79 -4.28 -8.17 11.70
CA GLY A 79 -3.30 -7.78 10.69
C GLY A 79 -2.08 -8.71 10.68
N ALA A 80 -1.10 -8.36 9.83
CA ALA A 80 0.18 -9.03 9.74
C ALA A 80 0.89 -9.13 11.11
N VAL A 81 1.26 -10.34 11.52
CA VAL A 81 2.00 -10.62 12.76
C VAL A 81 3.14 -11.60 12.53
N TYR A 82 4.25 -11.36 13.22
CA TYR A 82 5.50 -12.09 13.07
C TYR A 82 6.20 -12.28 14.41
N GLY A 83 6.92 -13.40 14.54
CA GLY A 83 7.67 -13.80 15.72
C GLY A 83 8.91 -14.62 15.37
N THR A 84 9.93 -14.54 16.23
CA THR A 84 11.23 -15.21 16.06
C THR A 84 11.66 -15.95 17.31
N GLY A 85 12.36 -17.06 17.13
CA GLY A 85 12.88 -17.88 18.23
C GLY A 85 14.05 -18.77 17.79
N ARG A 86 14.70 -19.43 18.74
CA ARG A 86 15.78 -20.39 18.48
C ARG A 86 15.28 -21.75 17.99
N THR A 87 13.97 -21.96 18.03
CA THR A 87 13.33 -23.17 17.52
C THR A 87 12.06 -22.78 16.79
N GLU A 88 11.62 -23.65 15.88
CA GLU A 88 10.36 -23.44 15.15
C GLU A 88 9.17 -23.28 16.11
N MET A 89 9.13 -24.10 17.17
CA MET A 89 8.07 -24.03 18.19
C MET A 89 8.08 -22.71 18.95
N GLU A 90 9.25 -22.19 19.32
CA GLU A 90 9.34 -20.90 20.01
C GLU A 90 8.86 -19.76 19.11
N ALA A 91 9.30 -19.75 17.85
CA ALA A 91 8.88 -18.77 16.87
C ALA A 91 7.35 -18.84 16.64
N LYS A 92 6.80 -20.05 16.47
CA LYS A 92 5.35 -20.29 16.37
C LYS A 92 4.59 -19.75 17.58
N GLY A 93 5.04 -20.09 18.79
CA GLY A 93 4.40 -19.68 20.04
C GLY A 93 4.37 -18.17 20.18
N LYS A 94 5.47 -17.48 19.88
CA LYS A 94 5.55 -16.01 19.91
C LYS A 94 4.62 -15.36 18.89
N THR A 95 4.56 -15.88 17.67
CA THR A 95 3.66 -15.37 16.62
C THR A 95 2.20 -15.49 17.03
N LEU A 96 1.79 -16.65 17.57
CA LEU A 96 0.41 -16.87 18.04
C LEU A 96 0.07 -16.01 19.26
N ALA A 97 0.99 -15.87 20.21
CA ALA A 97 0.81 -14.99 21.38
C ALA A 97 0.56 -13.55 20.94
N LYS A 98 1.40 -13.03 20.03
CA LYS A 98 1.27 -11.68 19.49
C LYS A 98 -0.03 -11.47 18.71
N CYS A 99 -0.50 -12.49 17.98
CA CYS A 99 -1.80 -12.41 17.34
C CYS A 99 -2.94 -12.28 18.35
N LYS A 100 -2.91 -13.08 19.42
CA LYS A 100 -3.91 -13.03 20.49
C LYS A 100 -3.91 -11.68 21.19
N GLU A 101 -2.74 -11.10 21.44
CA GLU A 101 -2.60 -9.75 22.02
C GLU A 101 -3.25 -8.67 21.14
N LYS A 102 -3.20 -8.84 19.81
CA LYS A 102 -3.85 -7.96 18.84
C LYS A 102 -5.34 -8.25 18.64
N GLY A 103 -5.91 -9.24 19.33
CA GLY A 103 -7.32 -9.61 19.22
C GLY A 103 -7.69 -10.43 17.99
N GLY A 104 -6.71 -11.02 17.29
CA GLY A 104 -6.97 -11.87 16.12
C GLY A 104 -7.33 -13.31 16.48
N ALA A 105 -8.01 -13.99 15.55
CA ALA A 105 -8.38 -15.39 15.65
C ALA A 105 -7.36 -16.29 14.93
N CYS A 106 -6.12 -16.31 15.43
CA CYS A 106 -5.03 -17.06 14.80
C CYS A 106 -4.98 -18.54 15.16
N PHE A 107 -4.65 -19.38 14.17
CA PHE A 107 -4.44 -20.81 14.31
C PHE A 107 -3.08 -21.23 13.72
N SER A 108 -2.49 -22.30 14.26
CA SER A 108 -1.19 -22.79 13.79
C SER A 108 -1.19 -23.29 12.34
N SER A 109 -2.35 -23.68 11.79
CA SER A 109 -2.49 -24.14 10.40
C SER A 109 -2.20 -23.06 9.36
N ASN A 110 -2.36 -21.78 9.74
CA ASN A 110 -2.23 -20.65 8.82
C ASN A 110 -0.84 -19.97 8.95
N LEU A 111 0.04 -20.58 9.73
CA LEU A 111 1.32 -20.01 10.10
C LEU A 111 2.41 -20.54 9.17
N GLN A 112 3.17 -19.63 8.56
CA GLN A 112 4.29 -19.95 7.69
C GLN A 112 5.61 -19.68 8.41
N CYS A 113 6.51 -20.67 8.45
CA CYS A 113 7.84 -20.49 9.03
C CYS A 113 8.93 -20.53 7.96
N SER A 114 10.06 -19.88 8.27
CA SER A 114 11.31 -20.02 7.52
C SER A 114 11.66 -21.51 7.42
N LYS A 115 11.96 -22.01 6.22
CA LYS A 115 12.39 -23.40 6.05
C LYS A 115 13.85 -23.51 6.52
N ALA A 116 14.17 -24.60 7.24
CA ALA A 116 15.55 -25.00 7.43
C ALA A 116 16.06 -25.53 6.08
N ASP A 117 17.18 -24.98 5.60
CA ASP A 117 17.91 -25.51 4.46
C ASP A 117 18.57 -26.87 4.81
#